data_AF-D8PS28-F1
#
_entry.id   AF-D8PS28-F1
#
_cell.length_a   1.000
_cell.length_b   1.000
_cell.length_c   1.000
_cell.angle_alpha   90.00
_cell.angle_beta   90.00
_cell.angle_gamma   90.00
#
_symmetry.space_group_name_H-M   'P 1'
#
loop_
_entity.id
_entity.type
_entity.pdbx_description
1 polymer ?
#
loop_
_entity_poly.entity_id
_entity_poly.type
_entity_poly.pdbx_seq_one_letter_code
_entity_poly.pdbx_strand_id
1 'polypeptide(L)'
;MSSSNITAPTPQNTPLNHAPITSGLSRPTVAAISEDAEGEEAEAGLSGSAVAGALQSMVTSRLGSLVGASSGYVESLPDDVKRSVEALKGIQTEQDALLNKFKWEALELERKYNALQQPLYDRRKAIITGAAAPKEDEVKKGAELFKEEDEDYKESVVEGEAGPSAIPSFWLNALRTHPGLMELITERDEEALKWLTDIRVANLPLKDTDEELKKLVSIPEESASSPGYSLLFYFNAAENPYFSNDVLVKTYFYQPTVDDLGDWIYDKAIGTKIDWKEEDMDLTREWEVKRQRNKSTNRTRLVRKAKPTQSFFNFFDPPLPPNSDQAQTEEEAEAMEEIDERLEIDYQIGEDIKEKVVPRAIDYFTGKALAFDDYSESEDEDDYETEGSDETDDDDDDDLPSRRRPAKKGGKGAGSNVNPEECKQQ
;
A
#
# COMPACT_ATOMS: atom_id res chain seq x y z
N MET A 1 -43.16 -23.76 46.62
CA MET A 1 -43.00 -24.75 45.53
C MET A 1 -41.89 -24.26 44.63
N SER A 2 -41.05 -25.19 44.21
CA SER A 2 -39.66 -25.02 43.76
C SER A 2 -39.45 -24.04 42.60
N SER A 3 -38.53 -23.08 42.81
CA SER A 3 -37.72 -22.47 41.77
C SER A 3 -36.76 -23.53 41.23
N SER A 4 -36.75 -23.74 39.91
CA SER A 4 -35.85 -24.67 39.21
C SER A 4 -34.89 -23.86 38.35
N ASN A 5 -33.69 -23.66 38.88
CA ASN A 5 -32.51 -23.24 38.14
C ASN A 5 -32.12 -24.37 37.18
N ILE A 6 -32.21 -24.12 35.87
CA ILE A 6 -31.62 -24.98 34.84
C ILE A 6 -30.22 -24.44 34.57
N THR A 7 -29.24 -24.96 35.31
CA THR A 7 -27.82 -24.88 34.95
C THR A 7 -27.41 -26.27 34.52
N ALA A 8 -27.13 -26.45 33.23
CA ALA A 8 -26.57 -27.68 32.70
C ALA A 8 -25.10 -27.81 33.14
N PRO A 9 -24.63 -28.99 33.58
CA PRO A 9 -23.27 -29.18 34.06
C PRO A 9 -22.28 -29.26 32.88
N THR A 10 -21.19 -28.49 32.96
CA THR A 10 -20.04 -28.60 32.07
C THR A 10 -19.35 -29.96 32.27
N PRO A 11 -19.01 -30.71 31.19
CA PRO A 11 -18.27 -31.95 31.31
C PRO A 11 -16.80 -31.65 31.65
N GLN A 12 -16.41 -32.03 32.85
CA GLN A 12 -15.06 -31.94 33.39
C GLN A 12 -14.23 -33.11 32.85
N ASN A 13 -13.35 -32.84 31.88
CA ASN A 13 -12.52 -33.87 31.24
C ASN A 13 -11.03 -33.70 31.59
N THR A 14 -10.72 -33.76 32.89
CA THR A 14 -9.34 -33.81 33.40
C THR A 14 -9.08 -35.20 33.99
N PRO A 15 -8.17 -36.01 33.44
CA PRO A 15 -7.85 -37.30 34.03
C PRO A 15 -7.14 -37.15 35.39
N LEU A 16 -7.62 -37.90 36.38
CA LEU A 16 -7.22 -37.87 37.80
C LEU A 16 -5.91 -38.62 38.12
N ASN A 17 -5.04 -38.86 37.13
CA ASN A 17 -3.76 -39.54 37.31
C ASN A 17 -2.65 -38.84 36.53
N HIS A 18 -1.62 -38.37 37.23
CA HIS A 18 -0.35 -37.99 36.60
C HIS A 18 0.31 -39.25 36.02
N ALA A 19 0.53 -39.29 34.71
CA ALA A 19 1.36 -40.31 34.08
C ALA A 19 2.81 -40.16 34.58
N PRO A 20 3.56 -41.26 34.82
CA PRO A 20 4.95 -41.17 35.22
C PRO A 20 5.79 -40.71 34.02
N ILE A 21 6.19 -39.45 34.00
CA ILE A 21 7.17 -38.92 33.03
C ILE A 21 8.57 -39.33 33.51
N THR A 22 8.90 -40.62 33.36
CA THR A 22 10.28 -41.11 33.46
C THR A 22 10.53 -42.21 32.43
N SER A 23 10.50 -41.84 31.15
CA SER A 23 11.10 -42.66 30.09
C SER A 23 11.61 -41.80 28.94
N GLY A 24 12.92 -41.54 28.96
CA GLY A 24 13.74 -41.56 27.74
C GLY A 24 13.61 -40.44 26.70
N LEU A 25 12.99 -39.29 26.97
CA LEU A 25 13.12 -38.13 26.08
C LEU A 25 14.43 -37.40 26.38
N SER A 26 15.47 -37.69 25.59
CA SER A 26 16.63 -36.81 25.50
C SER A 26 16.17 -35.44 25.04
N ARG A 27 16.47 -34.41 25.83
CA ARG A 27 16.35 -33.01 25.39
C ARG A 27 17.08 -32.87 24.05
N PRO A 28 16.50 -32.21 23.03
CA PRO A 28 17.27 -31.88 21.84
C PRO A 28 18.45 -31.01 22.28
N THR A 29 19.64 -31.59 22.24
CA THR A 29 20.88 -30.84 22.42
C THR A 29 21.12 -30.11 21.12
N VAL A 30 20.81 -28.82 21.10
CA VAL A 30 21.47 -27.90 20.17
C VAL A 30 22.97 -28.08 20.45
N ALA A 31 23.76 -28.42 19.42
CA ALA A 31 25.20 -28.47 19.57
C ALA A 31 25.66 -27.10 20.08
N ALA A 32 26.30 -27.07 21.24
CA ALA A 32 26.98 -25.87 21.70
C ALA A 32 27.96 -25.45 20.61
N ILE A 33 27.84 -24.21 20.15
CA ILE A 33 28.71 -23.61 19.15
C ILE A 33 30.13 -23.72 19.73
N SER A 34 31.03 -24.42 19.03
CA SER A 34 32.43 -24.48 19.43
C SER A 34 33.04 -23.11 19.21
N GLU A 35 33.38 -22.41 20.29
CA GLU A 35 34.06 -21.12 20.30
C GLU A 35 35.58 -21.25 20.08
N ASP A 36 36.03 -22.33 19.43
CA ASP A 36 37.44 -22.58 19.14
C ASP A 36 37.82 -22.02 17.77
N ALA A 37 37.95 -20.69 17.70
CA ALA A 37 38.80 -20.03 16.72
C ALA A 37 39.15 -18.60 17.17
N GLU A 38 39.55 -18.39 18.43
CA GLU A 38 40.35 -17.22 18.77
C GLU A 38 41.78 -17.42 18.25
N GLY A 39 41.99 -17.04 16.99
CA GLY A 39 43.31 -16.77 16.46
C GLY A 39 43.81 -15.44 17.03
N GLU A 40 44.97 -15.48 17.67
CA GLU A 40 45.67 -14.33 18.26
C GLU A 40 45.74 -13.13 17.29
N GLU A 41 45.27 -12.00 17.82
CA GLU A 41 45.43 -10.59 17.47
C GLU A 41 46.11 -10.20 16.14
N ALA A 42 45.32 -9.50 15.30
CA ALA A 42 45.78 -8.28 14.64
C ALA A 42 44.75 -7.17 14.91
N GLU A 43 45.08 -6.26 15.83
CA GLU A 43 44.31 -5.03 16.04
C GLU A 43 44.25 -4.21 14.74
N ALA A 44 43.06 -4.17 14.12
CA ALA A 44 42.68 -3.12 13.20
C ALA A 44 41.31 -2.62 13.64
N GLY A 45 41.27 -1.43 14.21
CA GLY A 45 40.05 -0.78 14.69
C GLY A 45 39.03 -0.64 13.57
N LEU A 46 37.98 -1.45 13.63
CA LEU A 46 36.79 -1.33 12.79
C LEU A 46 35.68 -0.70 13.63
N SER A 47 35.18 0.44 13.18
CA SER A 47 34.08 1.16 13.83
C SER A 47 32.84 0.26 13.93
N GLY A 48 32.04 0.39 15.01
CA GLY A 48 30.87 -0.45 15.28
C GLY A 48 29.83 -0.55 14.15
N SER A 49 29.80 0.40 13.21
CA SER A 49 28.98 0.35 11.99
C SER A 49 29.42 -0.74 10.99
N ALA A 50 30.71 -1.02 10.87
CA ALA A 50 31.23 -2.06 9.97
C ALA A 50 30.99 -3.47 10.51
N VAL A 51 31.02 -3.63 11.84
CA VAL A 51 30.71 -4.89 12.52
C VAL A 51 29.21 -5.17 12.42
N ALA A 52 28.36 -4.16 12.61
CA ALA A 52 26.91 -4.28 12.42
C ALA A 52 26.54 -4.66 10.97
N GLY A 53 27.13 -3.99 9.97
CA GLY A 53 26.90 -4.32 8.55
C GLY A 53 27.40 -5.72 8.15
N ALA A 54 28.52 -6.17 8.72
CA ALA A 54 29.03 -7.53 8.51
C ALA A 54 28.18 -8.60 9.22
N LEU A 55 27.64 -8.29 10.41
CA LEU A 55 26.73 -9.20 11.11
C LEU A 55 25.39 -9.30 10.36
N GLN A 56 24.89 -8.18 9.85
CA GLN A 56 23.64 -8.14 9.09
C GLN A 56 23.78 -8.86 7.74
N SER A 57 24.92 -8.74 7.05
CA SER A 57 25.20 -9.51 5.84
C SER A 57 25.42 -11.01 6.09
N MET A 58 26.02 -11.38 7.23
CA MET A 58 26.11 -12.79 7.63
C MET A 58 24.76 -13.36 8.05
N VAL A 59 23.90 -12.57 8.70
CA VAL A 59 22.54 -12.99 9.09
C VAL A 59 21.66 -13.14 7.85
N THR A 60 21.68 -12.21 6.90
CA THR A 60 20.96 -12.35 5.63
C THR A 60 21.52 -13.49 4.77
N SER A 61 22.84 -13.67 4.72
CA SER A 61 23.46 -14.80 4.01
C SER A 61 23.13 -16.17 4.64
N ARG A 62 23.12 -16.26 5.98
CA ARG A 62 22.75 -17.50 6.69
C ARG A 62 21.25 -17.77 6.63
N LEU A 63 20.40 -16.76 6.79
CA LEU A 63 18.95 -16.87 6.60
C LEU A 63 18.64 -17.27 5.15
N GLY A 64 19.30 -16.67 4.16
CA GLY A 64 19.18 -17.06 2.75
C GLY A 64 19.62 -18.51 2.48
N SER A 65 20.55 -19.06 3.26
CA SER A 65 20.93 -20.49 3.19
C SER A 65 20.02 -21.43 3.99
N LEU A 66 19.19 -20.90 4.89
CA LEU A 66 18.27 -21.66 5.77
C LEU A 66 16.84 -21.70 5.23
N VAL A 67 16.43 -20.69 4.46
CA VAL A 67 15.14 -20.66 3.77
C VAL A 67 15.13 -21.78 2.71
N GLY A 68 14.30 -22.80 2.93
CA GLY A 68 14.15 -23.93 2.01
C GLY A 68 15.24 -25.01 2.09
N ALA A 69 16.33 -24.79 2.83
CA ALA A 69 17.31 -25.84 3.07
C ALA A 69 16.76 -26.81 4.13
N SER A 70 16.72 -28.10 3.80
CA SER A 70 16.44 -29.10 4.81
C SER A 70 17.52 -29.04 5.87
N SER A 71 17.12 -29.03 7.14
CA SER A 71 18.03 -28.91 8.28
C SER A 71 18.96 -30.13 8.46
N GLY A 72 19.05 -31.03 7.48
CA GLY A 72 19.66 -32.37 7.58
C GLY A 72 18.88 -33.32 8.49
N TYR A 73 18.03 -32.78 9.36
CA TYR A 73 17.23 -33.53 10.32
C TYR A 73 16.23 -34.41 9.59
N VAL A 74 15.49 -33.86 8.62
CA VAL A 74 14.48 -34.60 7.84
C VAL A 74 15.13 -35.75 7.07
N GLU A 75 16.33 -35.55 6.53
CA GLU A 75 17.14 -36.58 5.86
C GLU A 75 17.63 -37.66 6.81
N SER A 76 17.88 -37.32 8.07
CA SER A 76 18.33 -38.26 9.10
C SER A 76 17.22 -39.12 9.69
N LEU A 77 15.94 -38.77 9.43
CA LEU A 77 14.79 -39.52 9.95
C LEU A 77 14.72 -40.94 9.37
N PRO A 78 14.25 -41.94 10.15
CA PRO A 78 13.94 -43.26 9.63
C PRO A 78 12.88 -43.20 8.52
N ASP A 79 12.92 -44.16 7.59
CA ASP A 79 12.03 -44.18 6.41
C ASP A 79 10.54 -44.19 6.77
N ASP A 80 10.16 -44.87 7.85
CA ASP A 80 8.76 -44.87 8.34
C ASP A 80 8.31 -43.47 8.80
N VAL A 81 9.22 -42.67 9.37
CA VAL A 81 8.94 -41.30 9.78
C VAL A 81 8.91 -40.37 8.56
N LYS A 82 9.82 -40.53 7.61
CA LYS A 82 9.78 -39.79 6.32
C LYS A 82 8.48 -40.02 5.58
N ARG A 83 8.01 -41.27 5.51
CA ARG A 83 6.69 -41.60 4.95
C ARG A 83 5.54 -40.89 5.66
N SER A 84 5.66 -40.70 6.98
CA SER A 84 4.67 -39.94 7.74
C SER A 84 4.73 -38.44 7.39
N VAL A 85 5.92 -37.86 7.22
CA VAL A 85 6.10 -36.47 6.75
C VAL A 85 5.56 -36.28 5.33
N GLU A 86 5.82 -37.23 4.42
CA GLU A 86 5.26 -37.26 3.07
C GLU A 86 3.72 -37.33 3.12
N ALA A 87 3.16 -38.17 4.00
CA ALA A 87 1.71 -38.24 4.20
C ALA A 87 1.14 -36.92 4.73
N LEU A 88 1.83 -36.23 5.63
CA LEU A 88 1.44 -34.90 6.10
C LEU A 88 1.48 -33.85 4.98
N LYS A 89 2.48 -33.90 4.08
CA LYS A 89 2.50 -33.05 2.88
C LYS A 89 1.34 -33.35 1.94
N GLY A 90 0.93 -34.62 1.80
CA GLY A 90 -0.28 -35.00 1.09
C GLY A 90 -1.55 -34.39 1.68
N ILE A 91 -1.67 -34.37 3.02
CA ILE A 91 -2.78 -33.71 3.72
C ILE A 91 -2.73 -32.19 3.51
N GLN A 92 -1.54 -31.57 3.51
CA GLN A 92 -1.38 -30.15 3.23
C GLN A 92 -1.96 -29.78 1.86
N THR A 93 -1.68 -30.57 0.80
CA THR A 93 -2.29 -30.34 -0.52
C THR A 93 -3.82 -30.36 -0.52
N GLU A 94 -4.46 -31.15 0.35
CA GLU A 94 -5.92 -31.13 0.51
C GLU A 94 -6.40 -29.86 1.23
N GLN A 95 -5.64 -29.37 2.21
CA GLN A 95 -5.91 -28.10 2.89
C GLN A 95 -5.77 -26.91 1.94
N ASP A 96 -4.70 -26.87 1.15
CA ASP A 96 -4.44 -25.81 0.17
C ASP A 96 -5.56 -25.77 -0.90
N ALA A 97 -6.02 -26.92 -1.35
CA ALA A 97 -7.16 -27.01 -2.27
C ALA A 97 -8.46 -26.46 -1.66
N LEU A 98 -8.69 -26.69 -0.36
CA LEU A 98 -9.85 -26.16 0.36
C LEU A 98 -9.74 -24.64 0.55
N LEU A 99 -8.55 -24.14 0.89
CA LEU A 99 -8.26 -22.71 1.03
C LEU A 99 -8.45 -21.97 -0.29
N ASN A 100 -7.93 -22.52 -1.39
CA ASN A 100 -8.14 -21.97 -2.73
C ASN A 100 -9.64 -21.90 -3.05
N LYS A 101 -10.39 -22.97 -2.77
CA LYS A 101 -11.85 -22.98 -2.97
C LYS A 101 -12.56 -21.89 -2.14
N PHE A 102 -12.17 -21.71 -0.87
CA PHE A 102 -12.70 -20.64 -0.03
C PHE A 102 -12.45 -19.25 -0.64
N LYS A 103 -11.23 -18.99 -1.13
CA LYS A 103 -10.87 -17.70 -1.74
C LYS A 103 -11.66 -17.42 -3.03
N TRP A 104 -11.89 -18.44 -3.85
CA TRP A 104 -12.80 -18.34 -4.99
C TRP A 104 -14.26 -18.03 -4.59
N GLU A 105 -14.79 -18.68 -3.55
CA GLU A 105 -16.14 -18.38 -3.02
C GLU A 105 -16.22 -16.97 -2.40
N ALA A 106 -15.15 -16.51 -1.74
CA ALA A 106 -15.04 -15.14 -1.23
C ALA A 106 -15.09 -14.10 -2.35
N LEU A 107 -14.37 -14.34 -3.45
CA LEU A 107 -14.41 -13.49 -4.64
C LEU A 107 -15.82 -13.41 -5.26
N GLU A 108 -16.56 -14.51 -5.28
CA GLU A 108 -17.97 -14.50 -5.71
C GLU A 108 -18.87 -13.67 -4.78
N LEU A 109 -18.60 -13.72 -3.47
CA LEU A 109 -19.30 -12.91 -2.47
C LEU A 109 -18.99 -11.43 -2.64
N GLU A 110 -17.73 -11.07 -2.85
CA GLU A 110 -17.31 -9.70 -3.17
C GLU A 110 -18.03 -9.19 -4.42
N ARG A 111 -18.08 -9.99 -5.49
CA ARG A 111 -18.82 -9.63 -6.72
C ARG A 111 -20.29 -9.32 -6.43
N LYS A 112 -20.94 -10.13 -5.60
CA LYS A 112 -22.34 -9.90 -5.20
C LYS A 112 -22.52 -8.56 -4.46
N TYR A 113 -21.67 -8.26 -3.48
CA TYR A 113 -21.79 -7.01 -2.72
C TYR A 113 -21.36 -5.78 -3.52
N ASN A 114 -20.37 -5.90 -4.40
CA ASN A 114 -20.01 -4.85 -5.34
C ASN A 114 -21.23 -4.47 -6.22
N ALA A 115 -21.97 -5.45 -6.73
CA ALA A 115 -23.20 -5.19 -7.49
C ALA A 115 -24.27 -4.46 -6.67
N LEU A 116 -24.40 -4.77 -5.37
CA LEU A 116 -25.32 -4.07 -4.46
C LEU A 116 -24.86 -2.63 -4.14
N GLN A 117 -23.56 -2.35 -4.24
CA GLN A 117 -23.01 -1.01 -4.05
C GLN A 117 -23.15 -0.12 -5.29
N GLN A 118 -23.27 -0.69 -6.51
CA GLN A 118 -23.33 0.10 -7.75
C GLN A 118 -24.38 1.23 -7.72
N PRO A 119 -25.64 1.02 -7.25
CA PRO A 119 -26.61 2.11 -7.16
C PRO A 119 -26.20 3.25 -6.22
N LEU A 120 -25.43 2.95 -5.17
CA LEU A 120 -24.90 3.95 -4.24
C LEU A 120 -23.78 4.75 -4.91
N TYR A 121 -22.91 4.08 -5.64
CA TYR A 121 -21.86 4.75 -6.41
C TYR A 121 -22.44 5.58 -7.57
N ASP A 122 -23.50 5.13 -8.23
CA ASP A 122 -24.22 5.92 -9.22
C ASP A 122 -24.85 7.16 -8.62
N ARG A 123 -25.45 7.02 -7.43
CA ARG A 123 -25.98 8.16 -6.68
C ARG A 123 -24.87 9.15 -6.31
N ARG A 124 -23.72 8.66 -5.85
CA ARG A 124 -22.53 9.46 -5.54
C ARG A 124 -22.03 10.21 -6.77
N LYS A 125 -21.85 9.52 -7.91
CA LYS A 125 -21.45 10.13 -9.18
C LYS A 125 -22.41 11.24 -9.61
N ALA A 126 -23.72 11.00 -9.51
CA ALA A 126 -24.73 11.99 -9.89
C ALA A 126 -24.64 13.27 -9.05
N ILE A 127 -24.30 13.17 -7.77
CA ILE A 127 -24.09 14.33 -6.89
C ILE A 127 -22.76 15.02 -7.24
N ILE A 128 -21.65 14.28 -7.35
CA ILE A 128 -20.33 14.83 -7.67
C ILE A 128 -20.36 15.61 -8.99
N THR A 129 -21.00 15.06 -10.02
CA THR A 129 -21.06 15.68 -11.35
C THR A 129 -22.12 16.78 -11.46
N GLY A 130 -22.94 16.98 -10.43
CA GLY A 130 -24.07 17.90 -10.49
C GLY A 130 -25.18 17.43 -11.45
N ALA A 131 -25.26 16.14 -11.78
CA ALA A 131 -26.36 15.60 -12.58
C ALA A 131 -27.66 15.48 -11.74
N ALA A 132 -27.56 15.43 -10.41
CA ALA A 132 -28.69 15.42 -9.51
C ALA A 132 -28.41 16.24 -8.25
N ALA A 133 -29.44 16.92 -7.73
CA ALA A 133 -29.36 17.58 -6.44
C ALA A 133 -29.32 16.54 -5.28
N PRO A 134 -28.67 16.87 -4.15
CA PRO A 134 -28.77 16.10 -2.92
C PRO A 134 -30.22 16.02 -2.44
N LYS A 135 -30.66 14.87 -1.92
CA LYS A 135 -31.98 14.77 -1.29
C LYS A 135 -31.90 15.27 0.16
N GLU A 136 -33.01 15.78 0.66
CA GLU A 136 -33.10 16.29 2.03
C GLU A 136 -32.79 15.21 3.08
N ASP A 137 -33.17 13.94 2.85
CA ASP A 137 -32.86 12.84 3.76
C ASP A 137 -31.37 12.44 3.75
N GLU A 138 -30.71 12.53 2.59
CA GLU A 138 -29.27 12.32 2.45
C GLU A 138 -28.49 13.41 3.20
N VAL A 139 -28.90 14.67 3.05
CA VAL A 139 -28.27 15.82 3.74
C VAL A 139 -28.46 15.72 5.25
N LYS A 140 -29.66 15.38 5.74
CA LYS A 140 -29.91 15.21 7.18
C LYS A 140 -29.02 14.15 7.80
N LYS A 141 -28.94 12.96 7.18
CA LYS A 141 -28.09 11.87 7.65
C LYS A 141 -26.60 12.26 7.64
N GLY A 142 -26.15 12.95 6.58
CA GLY A 142 -24.78 13.44 6.50
C GLY A 142 -24.48 14.47 7.60
N ALA A 143 -25.37 15.43 7.81
CA ALA A 143 -25.22 16.45 8.85
C ALA A 143 -25.21 15.86 10.27
N GLU A 144 -26.01 14.84 10.54
CA GLU A 144 -25.97 14.10 11.81
C GLU A 144 -24.58 13.48 12.02
N LEU A 145 -24.05 12.79 11.02
CA LEU A 145 -22.70 12.19 11.09
C LEU A 145 -21.61 13.25 11.28
N PHE A 146 -21.65 14.37 10.54
CA PHE A 146 -20.68 15.44 10.70
C PHE A 146 -20.69 16.06 12.10
N LYS A 147 -21.85 16.14 12.77
CA LYS A 147 -21.94 16.63 14.16
C LYS A 147 -21.40 15.64 15.18
N GLU A 148 -21.55 14.34 14.91
CA GLU A 148 -20.97 13.29 15.76
C GLU A 148 -19.43 13.31 15.68
N GLU A 149 -18.88 13.64 14.51
CA GLU A 149 -17.44 13.66 14.26
C GLU A 149 -16.77 15.01 14.60
N ASP A 150 -17.51 16.13 14.50
CA ASP A 150 -17.03 17.48 14.77
C ASP A 150 -18.12 18.30 15.50
N GLU A 151 -17.93 18.54 16.80
CA GLU A 151 -18.88 19.27 17.64
C GLU A 151 -19.09 20.73 17.17
N ASP A 152 -18.11 21.31 16.47
CA ASP A 152 -18.18 22.68 15.93
C ASP A 152 -18.77 22.72 14.50
N TYR A 153 -19.18 21.58 13.94
CA TYR A 153 -19.76 21.50 12.61
C TYR A 153 -21.02 22.35 12.46
N LYS A 154 -21.01 23.22 11.46
CA LYS A 154 -22.16 24.06 11.09
C LYS A 154 -22.78 23.54 9.81
N GLU A 155 -24.05 23.15 9.91
CA GLU A 155 -24.83 22.75 8.74
C GLU A 155 -24.84 23.83 7.67
N SER A 156 -24.69 23.41 6.42
CA SER A 156 -24.85 24.29 5.27
C SER A 156 -26.29 24.75 5.15
N VAL A 157 -26.51 26.06 5.05
CA VAL A 157 -27.84 26.64 4.84
C VAL A 157 -27.96 27.05 3.37
N VAL A 158 -28.94 26.49 2.66
CA VAL A 158 -29.31 26.91 1.31
C VAL A 158 -30.65 27.64 1.38
N GLU A 159 -30.72 28.87 0.86
CA GLU A 159 -31.98 29.61 0.75
C GLU A 159 -32.82 29.02 -0.41
N GLY A 160 -33.85 28.23 -0.08
CA GLY A 160 -34.75 27.60 -1.05
C GLY A 160 -34.40 26.13 -1.35
N GLU A 161 -34.89 25.61 -2.48
CA GLU A 161 -34.50 24.26 -2.94
C GLU A 161 -33.08 24.29 -3.51
N ALA A 162 -32.19 23.47 -2.96
CA ALA A 162 -30.83 23.32 -3.49
C ALA A 162 -30.89 22.70 -4.89
N GLY A 163 -30.42 23.44 -5.90
CA GLY A 163 -30.27 22.94 -7.26
C GLY A 163 -29.07 21.99 -7.41
N PRO A 164 -29.00 21.24 -8.52
CA PRO A 164 -27.82 20.45 -8.84
C PRO A 164 -26.58 21.34 -8.97
N SER A 165 -25.51 21.01 -8.26
CA SER A 165 -24.20 21.66 -8.36
C SER A 165 -23.10 20.61 -8.33
N ALA A 166 -22.17 20.69 -9.27
CA ALA A 166 -21.01 19.80 -9.31
C ALA A 166 -20.03 20.12 -8.16
N ILE A 167 -19.27 19.11 -7.74
CA ILE A 167 -18.16 19.23 -6.80
C ILE A 167 -16.87 19.23 -7.63
N PRO A 168 -16.23 20.39 -7.86
CA PRO A 168 -15.06 20.48 -8.70
C PRO A 168 -13.91 19.63 -8.15
N SER A 169 -13.18 18.95 -9.04
CA SER A 169 -11.96 18.22 -8.70
C SER A 169 -12.11 17.19 -7.58
N PHE A 170 -13.30 16.62 -7.38
CA PHE A 170 -13.55 15.68 -6.29
C PHE A 170 -12.54 14.52 -6.26
N TRP A 171 -12.38 13.82 -7.38
CA TRP A 171 -11.47 12.68 -7.45
C TRP A 171 -10.00 13.09 -7.41
N LEU A 172 -9.62 14.20 -8.04
CA LEU A 172 -8.26 14.72 -7.93
C LEU A 172 -7.89 14.98 -6.46
N ASN A 173 -8.76 15.66 -5.70
CA ASN A 173 -8.51 15.94 -4.30
C ASN A 173 -8.50 14.65 -3.46
N ALA A 174 -9.42 13.71 -3.72
CA ALA A 174 -9.42 12.42 -3.03
C ALA A 174 -8.12 11.62 -3.29
N LEU A 175 -7.65 11.55 -4.53
CA LEU A 175 -6.40 10.87 -4.88
C LEU A 175 -5.17 11.56 -4.28
N ARG A 176 -5.13 12.90 -4.23
CA ARG A 176 -4.03 13.66 -3.62
C ARG A 176 -3.95 13.55 -2.10
N THR A 177 -5.05 13.19 -1.44
CA THR A 177 -5.02 12.94 0.00
C THR A 177 -4.36 11.60 0.32
N HIS A 178 -4.38 10.64 -0.59
CA HIS A 178 -3.82 9.31 -0.34
C HIS A 178 -2.27 9.34 -0.40
N PRO A 179 -1.55 8.88 0.66
CA PRO A 179 -0.09 8.99 0.76
C PRO A 179 0.68 8.41 -0.44
N GLY A 180 0.33 7.21 -0.89
CA GLY A 180 1.00 6.61 -2.05
C GLY A 180 0.66 7.28 -3.40
N LEU A 181 -0.52 7.86 -3.54
CA LEU A 181 -0.98 8.42 -4.82
C LEU A 181 -0.51 9.86 -5.02
N MET A 182 -0.37 10.62 -3.93
CA MET A 182 0.12 12.00 -4.00
C MET A 182 1.55 12.09 -4.56
N GLU A 183 2.38 11.07 -4.34
CA GLU A 183 3.75 11.00 -4.87
C GLU A 183 3.78 10.70 -6.37
N LEU A 184 2.75 10.05 -6.90
CA LEU A 184 2.62 9.75 -8.32
C LEU A 184 2.04 10.90 -9.13
N ILE A 185 1.24 11.77 -8.50
CA ILE A 185 0.55 12.88 -9.15
C ILE A 185 1.45 14.11 -9.22
N THR A 186 1.88 14.47 -10.43
CA THR A 186 2.62 15.71 -10.68
C THR A 186 1.67 16.89 -10.93
N GLU A 187 2.16 18.13 -10.80
CA GLU A 187 1.38 19.34 -11.10
C GLU A 187 0.78 19.34 -12.52
N ARG A 188 1.46 18.72 -13.49
CA ARG A 188 0.98 18.61 -14.87
C ARG A 188 -0.19 17.63 -14.99
N ASP A 189 -0.18 16.58 -14.17
CA ASP A 189 -1.24 15.56 -14.15
C ASP A 189 -2.53 16.10 -13.55
N GLU A 190 -2.44 17.02 -12.59
CA GLU A 190 -3.60 17.65 -11.94
C GLU A 190 -4.56 18.27 -12.96
N GLU A 191 -4.05 18.94 -13.99
CA GLU A 191 -4.87 19.59 -15.02
C GLU A 191 -5.66 18.59 -15.86
N ALA A 192 -5.12 17.39 -16.08
CA ALA A 192 -5.84 16.30 -16.74
C ALA A 192 -6.80 15.58 -15.78
N LEU A 193 -6.40 15.39 -14.51
CA LEU A 193 -7.19 14.74 -13.47
C LEU A 193 -8.41 15.57 -13.02
N LYS A 194 -8.43 16.89 -13.24
CA LYS A 194 -9.64 17.72 -13.06
C LYS A 194 -10.84 17.21 -13.86
N TRP A 195 -10.59 16.51 -14.97
CA TRP A 195 -11.63 15.94 -15.83
C TRP A 195 -12.08 14.55 -15.40
N LEU A 196 -11.52 13.99 -14.32
CA LEU A 196 -11.92 12.70 -13.75
C LEU A 196 -13.26 12.86 -13.01
N THR A 197 -14.26 12.11 -13.46
CA THR A 197 -15.64 12.20 -12.98
C THR A 197 -16.04 11.04 -12.08
N ASP A 198 -15.45 9.86 -12.26
CA ASP A 198 -15.76 8.67 -11.48
C ASP A 198 -14.62 7.65 -11.51
N ILE A 199 -14.51 6.85 -10.45
CA ILE A 199 -13.65 5.67 -10.39
C ILE A 199 -14.50 4.48 -9.94
N ARG A 200 -14.43 3.37 -10.69
CA ARG A 200 -15.17 2.13 -10.39
C ARG A 200 -14.26 0.93 -10.36
N VAL A 201 -14.70 -0.08 -9.60
CA VAL A 201 -14.07 -1.40 -9.52
C VAL A 201 -15.00 -2.41 -10.16
N ALA A 202 -14.45 -3.28 -11.02
CA ALA A 202 -15.12 -4.45 -11.56
C ALA A 202 -14.30 -5.71 -11.25
N ASN A 203 -14.89 -6.68 -10.56
CA ASN A 203 -14.20 -7.92 -10.21
C ASN A 203 -14.17 -8.88 -11.39
N LEU A 204 -13.04 -9.55 -11.58
CA LEU A 204 -12.85 -10.61 -12.55
C LEU A 204 -13.11 -11.98 -11.91
N PRO A 205 -13.58 -12.97 -12.68
CA PRO A 205 -14.00 -12.86 -14.07
C PRO A 205 -15.33 -12.09 -14.22
N LEU A 206 -15.50 -11.38 -15.35
CA LEU A 206 -16.69 -10.59 -15.69
C LEU A 206 -17.91 -11.46 -16.07
N LYS A 207 -18.19 -12.49 -15.28
CA LYS A 207 -19.38 -13.35 -15.43
C LYS A 207 -20.63 -12.51 -15.16
N ASP A 208 -21.66 -12.70 -15.98
CA ASP A 208 -22.99 -12.09 -15.82
C ASP A 208 -23.01 -10.54 -15.81
N THR A 209 -21.96 -9.88 -16.30
CA THR A 209 -21.91 -8.42 -16.44
C THR A 209 -22.42 -7.94 -17.80
N ASP A 210 -22.72 -6.65 -17.89
CA ASP A 210 -23.11 -5.99 -19.15
C ASP A 210 -22.01 -6.12 -20.21
N GLU A 211 -22.42 -6.34 -21.46
CA GLU A 211 -21.54 -6.37 -22.63
C GLU A 211 -20.78 -5.05 -22.83
N GLU A 212 -21.36 -3.92 -22.42
CA GLU A 212 -20.65 -2.63 -22.44
C GLU A 212 -19.45 -2.63 -21.50
N LEU A 213 -19.61 -3.17 -20.28
CA LEU A 213 -18.51 -3.27 -19.32
C LEU A 213 -17.42 -4.22 -19.81
N LYS A 214 -17.79 -5.37 -20.40
CA LYS A 214 -16.83 -6.30 -21.00
C LYS A 214 -16.02 -5.66 -22.12
N LYS A 215 -16.68 -4.86 -22.96
CA LYS A 215 -16.03 -4.12 -24.04
C LYS A 215 -15.07 -3.05 -23.52
N LEU A 216 -15.45 -2.33 -22.46
CA LEU A 216 -14.59 -1.33 -21.84
C LEU A 216 -13.33 -1.95 -21.21
N VAL A 217 -13.48 -3.07 -20.49
CA VAL A 217 -12.35 -3.72 -19.83
C VAL A 217 -11.46 -4.48 -20.82
N SER A 218 -12.01 -5.00 -21.91
CA SER A 218 -11.26 -5.62 -23.02
C SER A 218 -10.25 -6.69 -22.58
N ILE A 219 -10.72 -7.68 -21.81
CA ILE A 219 -9.90 -8.77 -21.28
C ILE A 219 -9.48 -9.74 -22.41
N PRO A 220 -8.20 -10.14 -22.48
CA PRO A 220 -7.77 -11.20 -23.40
C PRO A 220 -8.52 -12.52 -23.15
N GLU A 221 -8.88 -13.25 -24.21
CA GLU A 221 -9.72 -14.46 -24.11
C GLU A 221 -9.08 -15.52 -23.21
N GLU A 222 -7.75 -15.64 -23.24
CA GLU A 222 -6.96 -16.53 -22.40
C GLU A 222 -7.03 -16.20 -20.90
N SER A 223 -7.35 -14.95 -20.54
CA SER A 223 -7.45 -14.48 -19.15
C SER A 223 -8.91 -14.22 -18.72
N ALA A 224 -9.90 -14.58 -19.55
CA ALA A 224 -11.32 -14.33 -19.27
C ALA A 224 -11.86 -15.06 -18.04
N SER A 225 -11.22 -16.17 -17.64
CA SER A 225 -11.56 -16.94 -16.43
C SER A 225 -10.63 -16.67 -15.25
N SER A 226 -9.61 -15.83 -15.42
CA SER A 226 -8.66 -15.52 -14.36
C SER A 226 -9.32 -14.67 -13.28
N PRO A 227 -9.02 -14.91 -11.99
CA PRO A 227 -9.41 -14.02 -10.90
C PRO A 227 -8.64 -12.69 -11.00
N GLY A 228 -9.17 -11.63 -10.39
CA GLY A 228 -8.58 -10.30 -10.49
C GLY A 228 -9.62 -9.19 -10.36
N TYR A 229 -9.23 -7.98 -10.76
CA TYR A 229 -10.13 -6.83 -10.78
C TYR A 229 -9.67 -5.78 -11.78
N SER A 230 -10.58 -4.90 -12.19
CA SER A 230 -10.32 -3.76 -13.05
C SER A 230 -10.76 -2.46 -12.39
N LEU A 231 -9.90 -1.46 -12.43
CA LEU A 231 -10.17 -0.08 -12.08
C LEU A 231 -10.55 0.69 -13.34
N LEU A 232 -11.70 1.36 -13.32
CA LEU A 232 -12.23 2.14 -14.44
C LEU A 232 -12.29 3.62 -14.05
N PHE A 233 -11.50 4.44 -14.72
CA PHE A 233 -11.38 5.88 -14.50
C PHE A 233 -12.16 6.60 -15.59
N TYR A 234 -13.30 7.18 -15.24
CA TYR A 234 -14.20 7.86 -16.18
C TYR A 234 -13.86 9.34 -16.29
N PHE A 235 -13.48 9.79 -17.48
CA PHE A 235 -13.18 11.19 -17.77
C PHE A 235 -14.30 11.85 -18.57
N ASN A 236 -14.47 13.15 -18.39
CA ASN A 236 -15.25 13.97 -19.32
C ASN A 236 -14.42 14.24 -20.59
N ALA A 237 -14.32 13.26 -21.49
CA ALA A 237 -13.45 13.33 -22.66
C ALA A 237 -13.84 14.43 -23.66
N ALA A 238 -15.11 14.82 -23.68
CA ALA A 238 -15.62 15.90 -24.52
C ALA A 238 -14.93 17.24 -24.19
N GLU A 239 -14.68 17.49 -22.91
CA GLU A 239 -14.07 18.75 -22.43
C GLU A 239 -12.59 18.60 -22.05
N ASN A 240 -12.10 17.38 -21.81
CA ASN A 240 -10.70 17.10 -21.49
C ASN A 240 -9.77 17.50 -22.66
N PRO A 241 -8.85 18.47 -22.50
CA PRO A 241 -7.97 18.91 -23.59
C PRO A 241 -6.80 17.94 -23.87
N TYR A 242 -6.52 16.98 -22.98
CA TYR A 242 -5.32 16.15 -23.04
C TYR A 242 -5.46 14.91 -23.90
N PHE A 243 -6.53 14.14 -23.70
CA PHE A 243 -6.76 12.86 -24.38
C PHE A 243 -8.25 12.66 -24.71
N SER A 244 -8.52 11.69 -25.57
CA SER A 244 -9.87 11.42 -26.09
C SER A 244 -10.59 10.23 -25.46
N ASN A 245 -9.92 9.48 -24.59
CA ASN A 245 -10.50 8.33 -23.90
C ASN A 245 -11.58 8.77 -22.89
N ASP A 246 -12.78 8.21 -23.02
CA ASP A 246 -13.85 8.36 -22.02
C ASP A 246 -13.56 7.58 -20.73
N VAL A 247 -12.89 6.43 -20.87
CA VAL A 247 -12.54 5.56 -19.75
C VAL A 247 -11.11 5.07 -19.94
N LEU A 248 -10.28 5.27 -18.91
CA LEU A 248 -9.00 4.58 -18.79
C LEU A 248 -9.17 3.40 -17.84
N VAL A 249 -8.79 2.20 -18.28
CA VAL A 249 -8.92 0.97 -17.50
C VAL A 249 -7.55 0.44 -17.12
N LYS A 250 -7.40 0.05 -15.86
CA LYS A 250 -6.26 -0.71 -15.34
C LYS A 250 -6.77 -2.03 -14.78
N THR A 251 -6.23 -3.15 -15.24
CA THR A 251 -6.68 -4.48 -14.87
C THR A 251 -5.55 -5.27 -14.25
N TYR A 252 -5.82 -5.89 -13.11
CA TYR A 252 -4.91 -6.79 -12.42
C TYR A 252 -5.46 -8.20 -12.48
N PHE A 253 -4.59 -9.15 -12.80
CA PHE A 253 -4.90 -10.57 -12.81
C PHE A 253 -4.18 -11.24 -11.66
N TYR A 254 -4.88 -12.12 -10.97
CA TYR A 254 -4.30 -13.03 -9.99
C TYR A 254 -4.01 -14.39 -10.63
N GLN A 255 -3.07 -15.11 -10.04
CA GLN A 255 -2.86 -16.52 -10.36
C GLN A 255 -4.10 -17.34 -9.96
N PRO A 256 -4.36 -18.49 -10.60
CA PRO A 256 -5.53 -19.33 -10.28
C PRO A 256 -5.51 -19.96 -8.88
N THR A 257 -4.34 -19.96 -8.25
CA THR A 257 -4.08 -20.51 -6.92
C THR A 257 -3.55 -19.42 -6.01
N VAL A 258 -3.97 -19.47 -4.76
CA VAL A 258 -3.41 -18.65 -3.68
C VAL A 258 -2.04 -19.18 -3.24
N ASP A 259 -1.28 -18.33 -2.56
CA ASP A 259 -0.01 -18.70 -1.95
C ASP A 259 -0.19 -19.57 -0.68
N ASP A 260 0.93 -19.91 -0.05
CA ASP A 260 0.98 -20.69 1.18
C ASP A 260 0.31 -19.98 2.38
N LEU A 261 0.14 -18.65 2.32
CA LEU A 261 -0.56 -17.83 3.32
C LEU A 261 -2.06 -17.74 3.03
N GLY A 262 -2.48 -18.17 1.84
CA GLY A 262 -3.85 -18.14 1.38
C GLY A 262 -4.24 -16.88 0.64
N ASP A 263 -3.29 -16.01 0.27
CA ASP A 263 -3.57 -14.75 -0.40
C ASP A 263 -3.40 -14.85 -1.91
N TRP A 264 -4.11 -13.96 -2.62
CA TRP A 264 -4.05 -13.92 -4.07
C TRP A 264 -2.67 -13.45 -4.53
N ILE A 265 -2.03 -14.23 -5.39
CA ILE A 265 -0.75 -13.86 -6.01
C ILE A 265 -1.04 -13.07 -7.28
N TYR A 266 -0.45 -11.90 -7.46
CA TYR A 266 -0.53 -11.16 -8.72
C TYR A 266 0.22 -11.90 -9.86
N ASP A 267 -0.42 -12.02 -11.03
CA ASP A 267 0.17 -12.58 -12.26
C ASP A 267 0.73 -11.46 -13.15
N LYS A 268 -0.13 -10.50 -13.50
CA LYS A 268 0.22 -9.37 -14.37
C LYS A 268 -0.79 -8.24 -14.25
N ALA A 269 -0.40 -7.06 -14.73
CA ALA A 269 -1.28 -5.94 -14.95
C ALA A 269 -1.38 -5.57 -16.44
N ILE A 270 -2.55 -5.06 -16.85
CA ILE A 270 -2.81 -4.52 -18.19
C ILE A 270 -3.44 -3.14 -18.03
N GLY A 271 -2.82 -2.12 -18.59
CA GLY A 271 -3.37 -0.77 -18.63
C GLY A 271 -3.95 -0.39 -20.00
N THR A 272 -4.62 0.75 -20.04
CA THR A 272 -5.22 1.30 -21.26
C THR A 272 -4.25 2.27 -21.94
N LYS A 273 -4.00 2.04 -23.22
CA LYS A 273 -3.27 3.01 -24.03
C LYS A 273 -4.04 4.33 -24.10
N ILE A 274 -3.38 5.42 -23.71
CA ILE A 274 -3.96 6.77 -23.73
C ILE A 274 -3.83 7.36 -25.13
N ASP A 275 -4.95 7.84 -25.67
CA ASP A 275 -5.09 8.51 -26.95
C ASP A 275 -4.98 10.03 -26.76
N TRP A 276 -3.75 10.49 -26.50
CA TRP A 276 -3.40 11.90 -26.38
C TRP A 276 -3.80 12.69 -27.64
N LYS A 277 -4.48 13.82 -27.45
CA LYS A 277 -5.01 14.67 -28.54
C LYS A 277 -3.89 15.33 -29.33
N GLU A 278 -2.81 15.72 -28.64
CA GLU A 278 -1.63 16.31 -29.24
C GLU A 278 -0.36 15.71 -28.61
N GLU A 279 0.73 15.72 -29.37
CA GLU A 279 2.03 15.19 -28.93
C GLU A 279 2.61 15.94 -27.72
N ASP A 280 2.24 17.21 -27.56
CA ASP A 280 2.66 18.07 -26.44
C ASP A 280 1.75 17.94 -25.22
N MET A 281 0.62 17.23 -25.35
CA MET A 281 -0.30 16.91 -24.26
C MET A 281 0.00 15.57 -23.62
N ASP A 282 0.93 14.79 -24.18
CA ASP A 282 1.40 13.54 -23.58
C ASP A 282 2.20 13.83 -22.31
N LEU A 283 1.54 13.65 -21.17
CA LEU A 283 2.11 13.95 -19.85
C LEU A 283 3.19 12.95 -19.42
N THR A 284 3.22 11.76 -20.05
CA THR A 284 4.23 10.72 -19.78
C THR A 284 5.58 11.02 -20.41
N ARG A 285 5.68 12.09 -21.21
CA ARG A 285 6.88 12.45 -21.97
C ARG A 285 7.20 13.93 -21.86
N GLU A 286 8.49 14.23 -21.91
CA GLU A 286 8.98 15.60 -22.04
C GLU A 286 9.83 15.75 -23.30
N TRP A 287 9.63 16.86 -24.01
CA TRP A 287 10.26 17.12 -25.31
C TRP A 287 11.52 17.97 -25.19
N GLU A 288 12.69 17.35 -25.37
CA GLU A 288 13.95 18.08 -25.47
C GLU A 288 14.24 18.52 -26.91
N VAL A 289 14.43 19.83 -27.13
CA VAL A 289 14.87 20.37 -28.42
C VAL A 289 16.39 20.49 -28.44
N LYS A 290 17.08 19.59 -29.15
CA LYS A 290 18.54 19.65 -29.33
C LYS A 290 18.90 20.22 -30.69
N ARG A 291 19.78 21.23 -30.68
CA ARG A 291 20.36 21.79 -31.91
C ARG A 291 21.47 20.88 -32.40
N GLN A 292 21.22 20.13 -33.46
CA GLN A 292 22.22 19.31 -34.12
C GLN A 292 22.88 20.09 -35.26
N ARG A 293 24.20 20.22 -35.22
CA ARG A 293 24.99 20.77 -36.33
C ARG A 293 25.60 19.62 -37.12
N ASN A 294 25.33 19.58 -38.42
CA ASN A 294 25.99 18.62 -39.29
C ASN A 294 27.46 19.03 -39.46
N LYS A 295 28.39 18.13 -39.08
CA LYS A 295 29.85 18.37 -39.12
C LYS A 295 30.37 18.62 -40.54
N SER A 296 29.74 18.06 -41.58
CA SER A 296 30.20 18.20 -42.97
C SER A 296 29.60 19.40 -43.69
N THR A 297 28.30 19.66 -43.51
CA THR A 297 27.58 20.73 -44.22
C THR A 297 27.41 22.02 -43.42
N ASN A 298 27.85 22.04 -42.15
CA ASN A 298 27.69 23.16 -41.21
C ASN A 298 26.24 23.65 -40.99
N ARG A 299 25.24 22.98 -41.56
CA ARG A 299 23.82 23.28 -41.35
C ARG A 299 23.39 22.84 -39.97
N THR A 300 22.59 23.68 -39.30
CA THR A 300 21.98 23.35 -38.01
C THR A 300 20.53 22.93 -38.24
N ARG A 301 20.11 21.85 -37.58
CA ARG A 301 18.72 21.38 -37.50
C ARG A 301 18.35 21.29 -36.03
N LEU A 302 17.12 21.66 -35.69
CA LEU A 302 16.54 21.37 -34.38
C LEU A 302 15.94 19.96 -34.43
N VAL A 303 16.35 19.10 -33.52
CA VAL A 303 15.84 17.74 -33.37
C VAL A 303 15.08 17.70 -32.04
N ARG A 304 13.78 17.41 -32.11
CA ARG A 304 12.94 17.15 -30.94
C ARG A 304 13.09 15.69 -30.55
N LYS A 305 13.38 15.39 -29.29
CA LYS A 305 13.44 14.03 -28.76
C LYS A 305 12.58 13.95 -27.51
N ALA A 306 11.59 13.07 -27.52
CA ALA A 306 10.83 12.73 -26.32
C ALA A 306 11.71 11.93 -25.34
N LYS A 307 11.57 12.25 -24.06
CA LYS A 307 12.09 11.47 -22.95
C LYS A 307 10.93 11.05 -22.06
N PRO A 308 10.88 9.79 -21.59
CA PRO A 308 9.95 9.40 -20.55
C PRO A 308 10.11 10.30 -19.32
N THR A 309 8.99 10.63 -18.69
CA THR A 309 8.96 11.50 -17.52
C THR A 309 7.96 10.95 -16.51
N GLN A 310 8.19 11.24 -15.22
CA GLN A 310 7.26 10.90 -14.17
C GLN A 310 5.92 11.60 -14.41
N SER A 311 4.86 10.79 -14.35
CA SER A 311 3.47 11.20 -14.52
C SER A 311 2.60 10.11 -13.91
N PHE A 312 1.50 10.51 -13.27
CA PHE A 312 0.46 9.59 -12.80
C PHE A 312 -0.02 8.66 -13.93
N PHE A 313 -0.08 9.16 -15.16
CA PHE A 313 -0.61 8.41 -16.30
C PHE A 313 0.28 7.24 -16.74
N ASN A 314 1.53 7.13 -16.25
CA ASN A 314 2.33 5.91 -16.38
C ASN A 314 1.69 4.70 -15.68
N PHE A 315 0.77 4.93 -14.72
CA PHE A 315 -0.03 3.87 -14.10
C PHE A 315 -0.85 3.05 -15.11
N PHE A 316 -1.17 3.61 -16.29
CA PHE A 316 -1.87 2.89 -17.36
C PHE A 316 -0.92 2.21 -18.37
N ASP A 317 0.38 2.23 -18.13
CA ASP A 317 1.40 1.49 -18.88
C ASP A 317 2.27 0.70 -17.87
N PRO A 318 1.70 -0.33 -17.22
CA PRO A 318 2.37 -1.04 -16.15
C PRO A 318 3.66 -1.71 -16.62
N PRO A 319 4.66 -1.86 -15.73
CA PRO A 319 5.84 -2.65 -16.04
C PRO A 319 5.46 -4.09 -16.43
N LEU A 320 6.31 -4.73 -17.23
CA LEU A 320 6.14 -6.15 -17.54
C LEU A 320 6.91 -6.97 -16.51
N PRO A 321 6.35 -8.07 -15.98
CA PRO A 321 7.07 -8.95 -15.07
C PRO A 321 8.36 -9.44 -15.73
N PRO A 322 9.50 -9.38 -15.03
CA PRO A 322 10.77 -9.81 -15.58
C PRO A 322 10.72 -11.32 -15.86
N ASN A 323 11.35 -11.76 -16.96
CA ASN A 323 11.48 -13.18 -17.20
C ASN A 323 12.65 -13.69 -16.35
N SER A 324 12.37 -14.64 -15.45
CA SER A 324 13.35 -15.25 -14.52
C SER A 324 14.65 -15.74 -15.17
N ASP A 325 14.60 -16.09 -16.45
CA ASP A 325 15.71 -16.70 -17.19
C ASP A 325 16.58 -15.68 -17.96
N GLN A 326 16.32 -14.38 -17.81
CA GLN A 326 16.98 -13.32 -18.60
C GLN A 326 18.15 -12.63 -17.89
N ALA A 327 18.36 -12.84 -16.58
CA ALA A 327 19.56 -12.34 -15.90
C ALA A 327 20.79 -13.14 -16.32
N GLN A 328 21.69 -12.52 -17.09
CA GLN A 328 23.02 -13.09 -17.37
C GLN A 328 24.14 -12.23 -16.78
N THR A 329 23.82 -11.01 -16.37
CA THR A 329 24.75 -10.02 -15.82
C THR A 329 24.20 -9.38 -14.54
N GLU A 330 25.09 -8.80 -13.72
CA GLU A 330 24.72 -8.08 -12.49
C GLU A 330 23.86 -6.83 -12.79
N GLU A 331 24.16 -6.12 -13.88
CA GLU A 331 23.36 -4.97 -14.35
C GLU A 331 21.93 -5.38 -14.78
N GLU A 332 21.75 -6.56 -15.37
CA GLU A 332 20.42 -7.10 -15.68
C GLU A 332 19.68 -7.54 -14.42
N ALA A 333 20.38 -8.04 -13.40
CA ALA A 333 19.79 -8.40 -12.11
C ALA A 333 19.27 -7.16 -11.37
N GLU A 334 20.08 -6.09 -11.27
CA GLU A 334 19.67 -4.80 -10.68
C GLU A 334 18.47 -4.20 -11.43
N ALA A 335 18.46 -4.27 -12.76
CA ALA A 335 17.34 -3.77 -13.57
C ALA A 335 16.05 -4.57 -13.37
N MET A 336 16.13 -5.87 -13.07
CA MET A 336 14.93 -6.68 -12.75
C MET A 336 14.41 -6.39 -11.35
N GLU A 337 15.30 -6.19 -10.37
CA GLU A 337 14.91 -5.77 -9.02
C GLU A 337 14.18 -4.42 -9.07
N GLU A 338 14.67 -3.44 -9.85
CA GLU A 338 13.98 -2.15 -10.05
C GLU A 338 12.59 -2.32 -10.72
N ILE A 339 12.43 -3.31 -11.60
CA ILE A 339 11.14 -3.62 -12.22
C ILE A 339 10.18 -4.25 -11.20
N ASP A 340 10.67 -5.18 -10.38
CA ASP A 340 9.89 -5.85 -9.34
C ASP A 340 9.41 -4.84 -8.29
N GLU A 341 10.28 -3.95 -7.80
CA GLU A 341 9.89 -2.87 -6.88
C GLU A 341 8.78 -1.98 -7.47
N ARG A 342 8.89 -1.65 -8.78
CA ARG A 342 7.86 -0.86 -9.46
C ARG A 342 6.54 -1.61 -9.60
N LEU A 343 6.58 -2.93 -9.81
CA LEU A 343 5.38 -3.77 -9.88
C LEU A 343 4.70 -3.86 -8.52
N GLU A 344 5.46 -4.03 -7.44
CA GLU A 344 4.94 -4.05 -6.07
C GLU A 344 4.22 -2.74 -5.73
N ILE A 345 4.84 -1.60 -6.03
CA ILE A 345 4.21 -0.28 -5.85
C ILE A 345 2.95 -0.17 -6.72
N ASP A 346 2.99 -0.62 -7.98
CA ASP A 346 1.82 -0.58 -8.88
C ASP A 346 0.65 -1.43 -8.38
N TYR A 347 0.92 -2.60 -7.79
CA TYR A 347 -0.06 -3.49 -7.18
C TYR A 347 -0.63 -2.89 -5.90
N GLN A 348 0.22 -2.34 -5.02
CA GLN A 348 -0.22 -1.70 -3.79
C GLN A 348 -1.15 -0.52 -4.09
N ILE A 349 -0.78 0.34 -5.04
CA ILE A 349 -1.63 1.47 -5.46
C ILE A 349 -2.94 0.99 -6.06
N GLY A 350 -2.93 -0.09 -6.85
CA GLY A 350 -4.14 -0.71 -7.38
C GLY A 350 -5.09 -1.16 -6.27
N GLU A 351 -4.54 -1.81 -5.24
CA GLU A 351 -5.28 -2.30 -4.08
C GLU A 351 -5.82 -1.16 -3.23
N ASP A 352 -5.02 -0.14 -2.95
CA ASP A 352 -5.44 1.05 -2.21
C ASP A 352 -6.61 1.76 -2.90
N ILE A 353 -6.57 1.89 -4.24
CA ILE A 353 -7.70 2.45 -4.98
C ILE A 353 -8.95 1.56 -4.83
N LYS A 354 -8.79 0.24 -4.93
CA LYS A 354 -9.88 -0.75 -4.87
C LYS A 354 -10.55 -0.79 -3.49
N GLU A 355 -9.76 -0.94 -2.44
CA GLU A 355 -10.21 -1.27 -1.08
C GLU A 355 -10.39 -0.03 -0.20
N LYS A 356 -9.61 1.04 -0.43
CA LYS A 356 -9.64 2.25 0.39
C LYS A 356 -10.30 3.43 -0.33
N VAL A 357 -9.72 3.90 -1.42
CA VAL A 357 -10.14 5.17 -2.07
C VAL A 357 -11.55 5.07 -2.64
N VAL A 358 -11.87 4.03 -3.42
CA VAL A 358 -13.21 3.91 -4.03
C VAL A 358 -14.31 3.73 -2.98
N PRO A 359 -14.18 2.87 -1.95
CA PRO A 359 -15.20 2.74 -0.92
C PRO A 359 -15.35 3.98 -0.03
N ARG A 360 -14.24 4.68 0.29
CA ARG A 360 -14.18 5.81 1.21
C ARG A 360 -13.84 7.15 0.55
N ALA A 361 -14.24 7.34 -0.70
CA ALA A 361 -13.85 8.50 -1.50
C ALA A 361 -14.17 9.86 -0.84
N ILE A 362 -15.26 9.95 -0.07
CA ILE A 362 -15.63 11.18 0.66
C ILE A 362 -14.65 11.47 1.83
N ASP A 363 -14.16 10.43 2.50
CA ASP A 363 -13.22 10.57 3.61
C ASP A 363 -11.85 11.01 3.09
N TYR A 364 -11.43 10.48 1.94
CA TYR A 364 -10.23 10.97 1.23
C TYR A 364 -10.41 12.40 0.70
N PHE A 365 -11.58 12.73 0.14
CA PHE A 365 -11.85 14.10 -0.31
C PHE A 365 -11.83 15.13 0.84
N THR A 366 -12.33 14.75 2.01
CA THR A 366 -12.39 15.63 3.20
C THR A 366 -11.12 15.62 4.04
N GLY A 367 -10.17 14.73 3.76
CA GLY A 367 -8.95 14.56 4.55
C GLY A 367 -9.10 13.65 5.77
N LYS A 368 -10.32 13.21 6.10
CA LYS A 368 -10.58 12.32 7.24
C LYS A 368 -9.91 10.96 7.11
N ALA A 369 -9.72 10.49 5.87
CA ALA A 369 -9.03 9.23 5.60
C ALA A 369 -7.64 9.15 6.27
N LEU A 370 -6.92 10.28 6.33
CA LEU A 370 -5.58 10.35 6.91
C LEU A 370 -5.54 10.02 8.40
N ALA A 371 -6.61 10.32 9.14
CA ALA A 371 -6.67 9.99 10.56
C ALA A 371 -6.69 8.46 10.77
N PHE A 372 -7.40 7.72 9.92
CA PHE A 372 -7.50 6.25 10.06
C PHE A 372 -6.18 5.53 9.75
N ASP A 373 -5.39 6.07 8.82
CA ASP A 373 -4.08 5.52 8.44
C ASP A 373 -3.05 5.77 9.55
N ASP A 374 -3.05 6.96 10.16
CA ASP A 374 -2.13 7.34 11.25
C ASP A 374 -2.40 6.54 12.55
N TYR A 375 -3.65 6.14 12.80
CA TYR A 375 -3.99 5.22 13.90
C TYR A 375 -3.55 3.77 13.65
N SER A 376 -3.31 3.36 12.39
CA SER A 376 -2.83 2.01 12.07
C SER A 376 -1.33 1.85 12.34
N GLU A 377 -0.53 2.94 12.27
CA GLU A 377 0.92 2.91 12.49
C GLU A 377 1.32 3.22 13.95
N SER A 378 0.41 3.75 14.78
CA SER A 378 0.71 4.19 16.15
C SER A 378 0.33 3.19 17.26
N GLU A 379 -0.25 2.03 16.93
CA GLU A 379 -0.52 0.95 17.91
C GLU A 379 0.66 -0.04 18.10
N ASP A 380 1.84 0.22 17.52
CA ASP A 380 3.06 -0.59 17.68
C ASP A 380 4.14 0.04 18.59
N GLU A 381 3.81 1.12 19.33
CA GLU A 381 4.59 1.54 20.50
C GLU A 381 3.89 1.09 21.79
N ASP A 382 3.85 -0.23 22.01
CA ASP A 382 3.72 -0.79 23.36
C ASP A 382 4.93 -0.32 24.18
N ASP A 383 4.78 0.85 24.80
CA ASP A 383 5.57 1.32 25.92
C ASP A 383 5.48 0.27 27.04
N TYR A 384 6.41 -0.68 27.03
CA TYR A 384 6.68 -1.52 28.19
C TYR A 384 7.33 -0.64 29.28
N GLU A 385 6.53 0.26 29.86
CA GLU A 385 6.85 0.95 31.10
C GLU A 385 6.90 -0.14 32.18
N THR A 386 8.11 -0.67 32.40
CA THR A 386 8.41 -1.73 33.36
C THR A 386 8.25 -1.21 34.79
N GLU A 387 7.02 -1.16 35.26
CA GLU A 387 6.69 -0.91 36.66
C GLU A 387 6.91 -2.17 37.52
N GLY A 388 7.92 -2.11 38.40
CA GLY A 388 8.12 -2.98 39.57
C GLY A 388 9.42 -3.83 39.52
N SER A 389 10.28 -3.91 40.54
CA SER A 389 10.09 -3.68 41.97
C SER A 389 11.40 -3.33 42.67
N ASP A 390 11.24 -2.60 43.77
CA ASP A 390 12.20 -2.13 44.77
C ASP A 390 12.98 -3.24 45.53
N GLU A 391 13.99 -2.78 46.29
CA GLU A 391 14.81 -3.40 47.35
C GLU A 391 16.14 -4.07 46.91
N THR A 392 17.34 -3.78 47.42
CA THR A 392 17.88 -3.13 48.64
C THR A 392 19.39 -2.88 48.42
N ASP A 393 19.95 -1.69 48.69
CA ASP A 393 20.63 -1.25 49.93
C ASP A 393 22.17 -1.39 49.87
N ASP A 394 22.91 -0.27 49.86
CA ASP A 394 23.92 0.03 50.89
C ASP A 394 24.53 1.44 50.71
N ASP A 395 24.63 2.12 51.85
CA ASP A 395 25.07 3.47 52.16
C ASP A 395 26.49 3.88 51.64
N ASP A 396 26.71 5.16 51.34
CA ASP A 396 27.36 6.09 52.30
C ASP A 396 27.65 7.49 51.70
N ASP A 397 27.05 8.46 52.38
CA ASP A 397 27.58 9.75 52.86
C ASP A 397 28.02 10.93 51.96
N ASP A 398 27.52 12.09 52.44
CA ASP A 398 28.13 13.42 52.53
C ASP A 398 28.10 14.38 51.31
N ASP A 399 27.10 15.29 51.32
CA ASP A 399 27.20 16.61 51.98
C ASP A 399 26.42 17.71 51.19
N LEU A 400 25.36 18.22 51.81
CA LEU A 400 24.64 19.45 51.42
C LEU A 400 25.42 20.66 51.98
N PRO A 401 25.39 21.90 51.40
CA PRO A 401 24.11 22.57 51.18
C PRO A 401 23.99 23.68 50.10
N SER A 402 22.77 23.77 49.57
CA SER A 402 21.91 24.97 49.42
C SER A 402 22.56 26.35 49.16
N ARG A 403 22.23 26.99 48.01
CA ARG A 403 21.36 28.20 47.95
C ARG A 403 21.34 28.93 46.58
N ARG A 404 20.11 29.33 46.21
CA ARG A 404 19.68 30.64 45.63
C ARG A 404 19.88 30.96 44.13
N ARG A 405 18.74 31.10 43.43
CA ARG A 405 18.48 32.13 42.37
C ARG A 405 18.73 33.54 42.96
N PRO A 406 19.13 34.61 42.20
CA PRO A 406 18.30 35.18 41.11
C PRO A 406 18.99 36.04 39.99
N ALA A 407 18.17 36.42 39.00
CA ALA A 407 18.09 37.70 38.26
C ALA A 407 19.22 38.24 37.33
N LYS A 408 18.87 38.35 36.03
CA LYS A 408 18.68 39.59 35.22
C LYS A 408 19.74 40.71 35.29
N LYS A 409 20.47 40.97 34.19
CA LYS A 409 20.53 42.26 33.43
C LYS A 409 21.74 42.31 32.48
N GLY A 410 21.55 42.94 31.31
CA GLY A 410 22.65 43.61 30.60
C GLY A 410 22.45 43.75 29.10
N GLY A 411 21.55 44.65 28.67
CA GLY A 411 21.47 45.09 27.28
C GLY A 411 22.43 46.24 26.96
N LYS A 412 22.73 46.39 25.67
CA LYS A 412 23.00 47.61 24.87
C LYS A 412 22.92 47.11 23.41
N GLY A 413 21.97 47.52 22.57
CA GLY A 413 21.75 48.88 22.05
C GLY A 413 22.66 49.04 20.81
N ALA A 414 22.26 49.48 19.62
CA ALA A 414 21.07 50.10 19.06
C ALA A 414 21.11 49.81 17.53
N GLY A 415 19.99 49.68 16.84
CA GLY A 415 19.31 50.80 16.14
C GLY A 415 19.58 50.68 14.62
N SER A 416 18.61 50.18 13.84
CA SER A 416 17.61 50.98 13.09
C SER A 416 18.16 51.50 11.76
N ASN A 417 17.44 51.58 10.64
CA ASN A 417 16.18 51.03 10.14
C ASN A 417 16.07 51.58 8.69
N VAL A 418 15.31 50.89 7.82
CA VAL A 418 14.64 51.35 6.57
C VAL A 418 15.37 52.04 5.39
N ASN A 419 15.28 51.38 4.22
CA ASN A 419 14.73 51.77 2.88
C ASN A 419 14.47 53.27 2.58
N PRO A 420 14.56 53.79 1.32
CA PRO A 420 13.83 53.30 0.13
C PRO A 420 14.45 53.51 -1.28
N GLU A 421 13.78 52.87 -2.26
CA GLU A 421 13.54 53.12 -3.70
C GLU A 421 14.24 54.24 -4.52
N GLU A 422 14.35 53.90 -5.82
CA GLU A 422 14.44 54.74 -7.03
C GLU A 422 15.73 55.53 -7.36
N CYS A 423 16.42 55.11 -8.43
CA CYS A 423 17.02 56.07 -9.37
C CYS A 423 17.02 55.56 -10.82
N LYS A 424 16.47 56.41 -11.67
CA LYS A 424 16.31 56.36 -13.13
C LYS A 424 17.59 56.77 -13.86
N GLN A 425 17.62 56.43 -15.15
CA GLN A 425 18.41 56.98 -16.28
C GLN A 425 19.83 56.45 -16.48
N GLN A 426 19.99 55.63 -17.52
CA GLN A 426 20.50 56.09 -18.81
C GLN A 426 19.87 55.31 -19.96
#